data_AF-A0A518H1V6-F1
#
_entry.id   AF-A0A518H1V6-F1
#
_cell.length_a   1.000
_cell.length_b   1.000
_cell.length_c   1.000
_cell.angle_alpha   90.00
_cell.angle_beta   90.00
_cell.angle_gamma   90.00
#
_symmetry.space_group_name_H-M   'P 1'
#
loop_
_entity.id
_entity.type
_entity.pdbx_description
1 polymer ?
#
loop_
_entity_poly.entity_id
_entity_poly.type
_entity_poly.pdbx_seq_one_letter_code
_entity_poly.pdbx_strand_id
1 'polypeptide(L)'
;MMLRKSLALAAGVSFVALLTVGLSGAAPQEEGELHELMEKVTAANNKINRYIRTPVSFKKSQEDIVTHAKELTELGKKARENEEAIEKAKDIENPKEKWQELMDDMIEHCETLVTLSEEGDQAKAKAAHTEVKKSCAECHKVFRVEDDF
;
A
#
# COMPACT_ATOMS: atom_id res chain seq x y z
N MET A 1 26.11 -48.23 -47.32
CA MET A 1 26.87 -48.33 -46.05
C MET A 1 25.90 -48.09 -44.90
N MET A 2 25.37 -49.14 -44.26
CA MET A 2 25.93 -49.86 -43.09
C MET A 2 25.78 -49.12 -41.74
N LEU A 3 24.64 -49.40 -41.10
CA LEU A 3 24.47 -50.00 -39.77
C LEU A 3 25.65 -50.00 -38.76
N ARG A 4 25.27 -49.78 -37.48
CA ARG A 4 25.78 -50.35 -36.19
C ARG A 4 26.41 -49.31 -35.26
N LYS A 5 25.74 -48.96 -34.14
CA LYS A 5 25.52 -49.70 -32.88
C LYS A 5 26.71 -49.60 -31.93
N SER A 6 26.37 -49.53 -30.63
CA SER A 6 27.16 -49.92 -29.44
C SER A 6 27.98 -48.77 -28.83
N LEU A 7 28.14 -48.59 -27.52
CA LEU A 7 27.56 -49.11 -26.27
C LEU A 7 28.34 -48.38 -25.15
N ALA A 8 27.82 -48.41 -23.92
CA ALA A 8 28.59 -48.45 -22.66
C ALA A 8 29.32 -47.16 -22.20
N LEU A 9 29.54 -46.90 -20.92
CA LEU A 9 28.93 -47.26 -19.62
C LEU A 9 29.79 -46.52 -18.58
N ALA A 10 29.19 -46.25 -17.41
CA ALA A 10 29.82 -46.29 -16.08
C ALA A 10 30.50 -45.06 -15.46
N ALA A 11 30.19 -44.96 -14.15
CA ALA A 11 30.94 -44.39 -13.02
C ALA A 11 31.10 -42.86 -13.02
N GLY A 12 30.59 -42.10 -12.06
CA GLY A 12 30.46 -42.41 -10.64
C GLY A 12 31.40 -41.47 -9.89
N VAL A 13 30.88 -40.38 -9.33
CA VAL A 13 31.52 -39.64 -8.24
C VAL A 13 30.41 -39.11 -7.34
N SER A 14 30.17 -39.81 -6.23
CA SER A 14 29.64 -39.18 -5.03
C SER A 14 30.78 -38.42 -4.38
N PHE A 15 30.64 -37.11 -4.16
CA PHE A 15 31.23 -36.47 -2.99
C PHE A 15 30.46 -35.19 -2.62
N VAL A 16 30.18 -35.11 -1.33
CA VAL A 16 29.35 -34.15 -0.61
C VAL A 16 29.98 -32.76 -0.63
N ALA A 17 29.16 -31.74 -0.85
CA ALA A 17 29.40 -30.42 -0.27
C ALA A 17 28.09 -29.93 0.35
N LEU A 18 28.07 -29.94 1.69
CA LEU A 18 27.13 -29.15 2.49
C LEU A 18 27.19 -27.71 2.00
N LEU A 19 26.13 -27.28 1.32
CA LEU A 19 25.79 -25.87 1.23
C LEU A 19 24.61 -25.64 2.14
N THR A 20 24.91 -25.46 3.43
CA THR A 20 24.12 -24.59 4.30
C THR A 20 24.25 -23.17 3.74
N VAL A 21 23.61 -22.92 2.60
CA VAL A 21 23.17 -21.56 2.30
C VAL A 21 22.10 -21.31 3.34
N GLY A 22 22.42 -20.42 4.27
CA GLY A 22 21.42 -19.72 5.07
C GLY A 22 20.46 -19.04 4.11
N LEU A 23 19.49 -19.81 3.63
CA LEU A 23 18.24 -19.29 3.19
C LEU A 23 17.60 -18.83 4.50
N SER A 24 17.94 -17.60 4.89
CA SER A 24 17.05 -16.78 5.70
C SER A 24 15.74 -16.76 4.94
N GLY A 25 14.94 -17.80 5.17
CA GLY A 25 13.51 -17.73 4.92
C GLY A 25 13.09 -16.55 5.77
N ALA A 26 12.90 -15.41 5.13
CA ALA A 26 11.86 -14.50 5.55
C ALA A 26 10.61 -15.39 5.55
N ALA A 27 10.34 -16.01 6.70
CA ALA A 27 9.02 -16.51 6.98
C ALA A 27 8.08 -15.34 6.67
N PRO A 28 6.99 -15.54 5.92
CA PRO A 28 5.98 -14.52 5.77
C PRO A 28 5.64 -14.09 7.20
N GLN A 29 6.03 -12.87 7.56
CA GLN A 29 5.55 -12.24 8.77
C GLN A 29 4.03 -12.28 8.63
N GLU A 30 3.30 -12.74 9.66
CA GLU A 30 1.85 -12.59 9.64
C GLU A 30 1.56 -11.11 9.41
N GLU A 31 1.11 -10.77 8.20
CA GLU A 31 0.79 -9.40 7.84
C GLU A 31 -0.43 -9.01 8.67
N GLY A 32 -0.24 -8.03 9.58
CA GLY A 32 -1.30 -7.55 10.46
C GLY A 32 -2.46 -6.96 9.68
N GLU A 33 -3.64 -6.86 10.32
CA GLU A 33 -4.85 -6.32 9.71
C GLU A 33 -4.64 -4.90 9.17
N LEU A 34 -3.80 -4.10 9.86
CA LEU A 34 -3.44 -2.76 9.42
C LEU A 34 -2.63 -2.77 8.11
N HIS A 35 -1.76 -3.76 7.91
CA HIS A 35 -0.96 -3.87 6.70
C HIS A 35 -1.86 -4.06 5.48
N GLU A 36 -2.80 -5.01 5.56
CA GLU A 36 -3.76 -5.25 4.48
C GLU A 36 -4.63 -4.03 4.17
N LEU A 37 -5.03 -3.27 5.20
CA LEU A 37 -5.76 -2.01 5.01
C LEU A 37 -4.90 -1.00 4.26
N MET A 38 -3.63 -0.85 4.63
CA MET A 38 -2.70 0.09 4.00
C MET A 38 -2.34 -0.30 2.56
N GLU A 39 -2.30 -1.59 2.23
CA GLU A 39 -2.17 -2.04 0.84
C GLU A 39 -3.36 -1.59 -0.01
N LYS A 40 -4.58 -1.78 0.50
CA LYS A 40 -5.82 -1.33 -0.18
C LYS A 40 -5.85 0.19 -0.34
N VAL A 41 -5.47 0.93 0.71
CA VAL A 41 -5.31 2.40 0.66
C VAL A 41 -4.33 2.80 -0.44
N THR A 42 -3.17 2.16 -0.49
CA THR A 42 -2.13 2.42 -1.50
C THR A 42 -2.65 2.13 -2.91
N ALA A 43 -3.35 1.02 -3.10
CA ALA A 43 -3.92 0.63 -4.39
C ALA A 43 -4.96 1.65 -4.90
N ALA A 44 -5.91 2.05 -4.06
CA ALA A 44 -6.93 3.05 -4.40
C ALA A 44 -6.31 4.42 -4.71
N ASN A 45 -5.40 4.90 -3.85
CA ASN A 45 -4.71 6.17 -4.03
C ASN A 45 -3.88 6.20 -5.33
N ASN A 46 -3.20 5.10 -5.68
CA ASN A 46 -2.43 4.98 -6.93
C ASN A 46 -3.32 5.02 -8.18
N LYS A 47 -4.55 4.49 -8.11
CA LYS A 47 -5.53 4.62 -9.20
C LYS A 47 -5.96 6.07 -9.37
N ILE A 48 -6.36 6.75 -8.28
CA ILE A 48 -6.71 8.18 -8.30
C ILE A 48 -5.58 9.01 -8.89
N ASN A 49 -4.34 8.81 -8.40
CA ASN A 49 -3.16 9.55 -8.87
C ASN A 49 -2.93 9.42 -10.38
N ARG A 50 -3.22 8.25 -10.96
CA ARG A 50 -3.14 8.03 -12.40
C ARG A 50 -4.26 8.74 -13.14
N TYR A 51 -5.50 8.60 -12.66
CA TYR A 51 -6.69 9.12 -13.34
C TYR A 51 -6.79 10.64 -13.30
N ILE A 52 -6.34 11.28 -12.23
CA ILE A 52 -6.48 12.72 -12.01
C ILE A 52 -5.40 13.56 -12.72
N ARG A 53 -4.38 12.91 -13.30
CA ARG A 53 -3.15 13.57 -13.77
C ARG A 53 -3.39 14.58 -14.89
N THR A 54 -4.29 14.27 -15.83
CA THR A 54 -4.56 15.10 -17.02
C THR A 54 -6.07 15.30 -17.21
N PRO A 55 -6.50 16.39 -17.87
CA PRO A 55 -7.93 16.62 -18.13
C PRO A 55 -8.61 15.49 -18.92
N VAL A 56 -7.90 14.89 -19.88
CA VAL A 56 -8.43 13.78 -20.69
C VAL A 56 -8.62 12.52 -19.86
N SER A 57 -7.64 12.17 -19.02
CA SER A 57 -7.74 11.00 -18.13
C SER A 57 -8.84 11.21 -17.08
N PHE A 58 -8.91 12.42 -16.51
CA PHE A 58 -9.91 12.75 -15.51
C PHE A 58 -11.32 12.61 -16.08
N LYS A 59 -11.60 13.19 -17.24
CA LYS A 59 -12.93 13.10 -17.87
C LYS A 59 -13.36 11.65 -18.16
N LYS A 60 -12.42 10.76 -18.48
CA LYS A 60 -12.72 9.34 -18.77
C LYS A 60 -12.91 8.49 -17.52
N SER A 61 -12.33 8.89 -16.40
CA SER A 61 -12.24 8.10 -15.17
C SER A 61 -12.81 8.85 -13.97
N GLN A 62 -13.68 9.85 -14.20
CA GLN A 62 -14.23 10.67 -13.12
C GLN A 62 -15.01 9.80 -12.11
N GLU A 63 -15.85 8.90 -12.60
CA GLU A 63 -16.60 7.96 -11.76
C GLU A 63 -15.68 6.98 -11.01
N ASP A 64 -14.58 6.53 -11.65
CA ASP A 64 -13.58 5.70 -10.99
C ASP A 64 -12.85 6.46 -9.88
N ILE A 65 -12.53 7.75 -10.09
CA ILE A 65 -11.92 8.60 -9.07
C ILE A 65 -12.86 8.73 -7.87
N VAL A 66 -14.14 9.02 -8.11
CA VAL A 66 -15.16 9.10 -7.06
C VAL A 66 -15.29 7.78 -6.31
N THR A 67 -15.31 6.65 -7.02
CA THR A 67 -15.38 5.31 -6.45
C THR A 67 -14.19 5.02 -5.54
N HIS A 68 -12.97 5.29 -6.01
CA HIS A 68 -11.76 5.06 -5.20
C HIS A 68 -11.61 6.06 -4.05
N ALA A 69 -12.11 7.30 -4.18
CA ALA A 69 -12.11 8.25 -3.06
C ALA A 69 -13.10 7.83 -1.96
N LYS A 70 -14.27 7.29 -2.34
CA LYS A 70 -15.21 6.65 -1.40
C LYS A 70 -14.59 5.42 -0.75
N GLU A 71 -13.87 4.60 -1.51
CA GLU A 71 -13.12 3.45 -0.99
C GLU A 71 -12.07 3.88 0.04
N LEU A 72 -11.30 4.94 -0.23
CA LEU A 72 -10.35 5.52 0.74
C LEU A 72 -11.03 6.01 2.02
N THR A 73 -12.20 6.64 1.90
CA THR A 73 -12.99 7.11 3.05
C THR A 73 -13.37 5.93 3.96
N GLU A 74 -13.87 4.83 3.38
CA GLU A 74 -14.26 3.65 4.13
C GLU A 74 -13.07 2.88 4.71
N LEU A 75 -11.96 2.80 3.99
CA LEU A 75 -10.71 2.25 4.51
C LEU A 75 -10.17 3.10 5.67
N GLY A 76 -10.27 4.42 5.57
CA GLY A 76 -9.93 5.36 6.63
C GLY A 76 -10.73 5.10 7.90
N LYS A 77 -12.05 4.96 7.79
CA LYS A 77 -12.92 4.63 8.93
C LYS A 77 -12.56 3.29 9.58
N LYS A 78 -12.18 2.28 8.80
CA LYS A 78 -11.72 0.98 9.34
C LYS A 78 -10.38 1.10 10.05
N ALA A 79 -9.41 1.77 9.44
CA ALA A 79 -8.09 1.97 10.02
C ALA A 79 -8.13 2.84 11.29
N ARG A 80 -9.07 3.81 11.37
CA ARG A 80 -9.31 4.63 12.57
C ARG A 80 -9.58 3.81 13.82
N GLU A 81 -10.28 2.69 13.68
CA GLU A 81 -10.62 1.78 14.80
C GLU A 81 -9.58 0.69 15.05
N ASN A 82 -8.53 0.61 14.21
CA ASN A 82 -7.47 -0.39 14.34
C ASN A 82 -6.44 0.05 15.39
N GLU A 83 -6.13 -0.84 16.34
CA GLU A 83 -5.23 -0.53 17.46
C GLU A 83 -3.75 -0.86 17.17
N GLU A 84 -3.42 -1.58 16.09
CA GLU A 84 -2.03 -1.98 15.80
C GLU A 84 -1.09 -0.78 15.59
N ALA A 85 -1.61 0.33 15.02
CA ALA A 85 -0.83 1.55 14.84
C ALA A 85 -0.46 2.18 16.18
N ILE A 86 -1.35 2.08 17.16
CA ILE A 86 -1.21 2.64 18.50
C ILE A 86 -0.18 1.83 19.29
N GLU A 87 -0.22 0.51 19.18
CA GLU A 87 0.72 -0.39 19.87
C GLU A 87 2.17 -0.22 19.41
N LYS A 88 2.36 0.15 18.14
CA LYS A 88 3.69 0.38 17.55
C LYS A 88 4.21 1.81 17.74
N ALA A 89 3.34 2.74 18.14
CA ALA A 89 3.69 4.13 18.39
C ALA A 89 4.63 4.24 19.61
N LYS A 90 5.86 4.71 19.39
CA LYS A 90 6.81 5.04 20.46
C LYS A 90 6.82 6.55 20.69
N ASP A 91 7.00 6.95 21.95
CA ASP A 91 7.25 8.34 22.34
C ASP A 91 6.16 9.36 21.93
N ILE A 92 4.91 8.89 21.75
CA ILE A 92 3.76 9.74 21.46
C ILE A 92 2.87 9.81 22.70
N GLU A 93 2.59 11.02 23.16
CA GLU A 93 1.57 11.26 24.18
C GLU A 93 0.17 11.04 23.59
N ASN A 94 -0.68 10.28 24.28
CA ASN A 94 -2.04 9.94 23.85
C ASN A 94 -2.13 9.40 22.40
N PRO A 95 -1.43 8.30 22.05
CA PRO A 95 -1.30 7.83 20.68
C PRO A 95 -2.65 7.46 20.04
N LYS A 96 -3.62 7.00 20.83
CA LYS A 96 -4.97 6.71 20.35
C LYS A 96 -5.70 7.96 19.86
N GLU A 97 -5.67 9.03 20.66
CA GLU A 97 -6.31 10.30 20.30
C GLU A 97 -5.62 10.90 19.07
N LYS A 98 -4.29 10.88 19.02
CA LYS A 98 -3.56 11.41 17.88
C LYS A 98 -3.78 10.61 16.59
N TRP A 99 -3.88 9.29 16.69
CA TRP A 99 -4.23 8.42 15.56
C TRP A 99 -5.61 8.79 15.02
N GLN A 100 -6.61 8.85 15.90
CA GLN A 100 -7.98 9.18 15.53
C GLN A 100 -8.09 10.57 14.89
N GLU A 101 -7.42 11.58 15.44
CA GLU A 101 -7.37 12.94 14.88
C GLU A 101 -6.83 12.94 13.43
N LEU A 102 -5.69 12.28 13.19
CA LEU A 102 -5.07 12.24 11.85
C LEU A 102 -5.88 11.40 10.85
N MET A 103 -6.55 10.36 11.33
CA MET A 103 -7.45 9.55 10.51
C MET A 103 -8.72 10.33 10.14
N ASP A 104 -9.30 11.08 11.09
CA ASP A 104 -10.46 11.95 10.86
C ASP A 104 -10.14 13.05 9.83
N ASP A 105 -8.95 13.68 9.92
CA ASP A 105 -8.46 14.65 8.94
C ASP A 105 -8.31 14.04 7.53
N MET A 106 -7.74 12.84 7.44
CA MET A 106 -7.63 12.11 6.17
C MET A 106 -8.99 11.76 5.56
N ILE A 107 -9.94 11.33 6.40
CA ILE A 107 -11.33 11.02 6.01
C ILE A 107 -12.00 12.27 5.44
N GLU A 108 -11.93 13.42 6.13
CA GLU A 108 -12.50 14.68 5.66
C GLU A 108 -11.93 15.12 4.30
N HIS A 109 -10.62 14.99 4.11
CA HIS A 109 -9.98 15.27 2.83
C HIS A 109 -10.41 14.31 1.72
N CYS A 110 -10.66 13.03 2.03
CA CYS A 110 -11.20 12.08 1.07
C CYS A 110 -12.65 12.42 0.68
N GLU A 111 -13.48 12.80 1.64
CA GLU A 111 -14.87 13.25 1.37
C GLU A 111 -14.88 14.54 0.53
N THR A 112 -13.98 15.47 0.81
CA THR A 112 -13.77 16.67 -0.02
C THR A 112 -13.35 16.31 -1.44
N LEU A 113 -12.44 15.33 -1.60
CA LEU A 113 -12.04 14.81 -2.91
C LEU A 113 -13.22 14.18 -3.66
N VAL A 114 -14.12 13.47 -2.99
CA VAL A 114 -15.36 12.94 -3.59
C VAL A 114 -16.19 14.08 -4.15
N THR A 115 -16.55 15.06 -3.32
CA THR A 115 -17.39 16.20 -3.72
C THR A 115 -16.79 16.93 -4.92
N LEU A 116 -15.50 17.29 -4.85
CA LEU A 116 -14.86 18.06 -5.92
C LEU A 116 -14.60 17.24 -7.20
N SER A 117 -14.51 15.91 -7.08
CA SER A 117 -14.46 15.04 -8.26
C SER A 117 -15.84 14.92 -8.92
N GLU A 118 -16.93 14.91 -8.15
CA GLU A 118 -18.31 14.90 -8.68
C GLU A 118 -18.65 16.21 -9.42
N GLU A 119 -18.08 17.35 -9.03
CA GLU A 119 -18.22 18.63 -9.75
C GLU A 119 -17.63 18.62 -11.18
N GLY A 120 -16.76 17.67 -11.51
CA GLY A 120 -16.17 17.54 -12.85
C GLY A 120 -15.05 18.54 -13.16
N ASP A 121 -14.52 19.25 -12.15
CA ASP A 121 -13.38 20.14 -12.28
C ASP A 121 -12.08 19.43 -11.87
N GLN A 122 -11.26 19.09 -12.86
CA GLN A 122 -9.99 18.39 -12.66
C GLN A 122 -9.00 19.17 -11.79
N ALA A 123 -8.98 20.50 -11.86
CA ALA A 123 -8.04 21.30 -11.09
C ALA A 123 -8.41 21.29 -9.60
N LYS A 124 -9.71 21.46 -9.29
CA LYS A 124 -10.22 21.36 -7.91
C LYS A 124 -10.02 19.96 -7.34
N ALA A 125 -10.37 18.92 -8.09
CA ALA A 125 -10.18 17.54 -7.65
C ALA A 125 -8.68 17.25 -7.39
N LYS A 126 -7.77 17.74 -8.25
CA LYS A 126 -6.33 17.57 -8.06
C LYS A 126 -5.80 18.32 -6.83
N ALA A 127 -6.33 19.51 -6.54
CA ALA A 127 -6.01 20.23 -5.31
C ALA A 127 -6.47 19.44 -4.08
N ALA A 128 -7.70 18.92 -4.08
CA ALA A 128 -8.22 18.08 -3.01
C ALA A 128 -7.38 16.80 -2.81
N HIS A 129 -6.99 16.13 -3.89
CA HIS A 129 -6.11 14.96 -3.83
C HIS A 129 -4.73 15.28 -3.26
N THR A 130 -4.27 16.52 -3.40
CA THR A 130 -3.02 16.98 -2.80
C THR A 130 -3.15 17.09 -1.27
N GLU A 131 -4.30 17.54 -0.76
CA GLU A 131 -4.55 17.56 0.70
C GLU A 131 -4.64 16.14 1.27
N VAL A 132 -5.28 15.19 0.57
CA VAL A 132 -5.24 13.76 0.95
C VAL A 132 -3.80 13.24 1.06
N LYS A 133 -2.92 13.58 0.11
CA LYS A 133 -1.51 13.16 0.18
C LYS A 133 -0.76 13.78 1.35
N LYS A 134 -1.09 15.02 1.72
CA LYS A 134 -0.49 15.69 2.87
C LYS A 134 -0.91 15.00 4.16
N SER A 135 -2.20 14.70 4.36
CA SER A 135 -2.64 13.98 5.56
C SER A 135 -2.02 12.58 5.66
N CYS A 136 -1.84 11.86 4.53
CA CYS A 136 -1.04 10.63 4.53
C CYS A 136 0.39 10.85 5.04
N ALA A 137 1.05 11.92 4.58
CA ALA A 137 2.42 12.24 4.99
C ALA A 137 2.49 12.63 6.48
N GLU A 138 1.55 13.43 6.97
CA GLU A 138 1.49 13.82 8.39
C GLU A 138 1.25 12.60 9.29
N CYS A 139 0.33 11.71 8.92
CA CYS A 139 0.10 10.45 9.66
C CYS A 139 1.37 9.58 9.68
N HIS A 140 2.04 9.40 8.53
CA HIS A 140 3.26 8.61 8.47
C HIS A 140 4.41 9.19 9.29
N LYS A 141 4.55 10.51 9.40
CA LYS A 141 5.61 11.10 10.26
C LYS A 141 5.48 10.71 11.73
N VAL A 142 4.27 10.40 12.17
CA VAL A 142 3.96 10.08 13.57
C VAL A 142 3.94 8.57 13.78
N PHE A 143 3.19 7.83 12.95
CA PHE A 143 2.87 6.43 13.21
C PHE A 143 3.66 5.43 12.35
N ARG A 144 4.40 5.91 11.34
CA ARG A 144 5.31 5.04 10.59
C ARG A 144 6.69 5.13 11.25
N VAL A 145 6.90 4.27 12.24
CA VAL A 145 8.23 4.07 12.81
C VAL A 145 9.13 3.52 11.71
N GLU A 146 10.13 4.29 11.29
CA GLU A 146 11.23 3.75 10.50
C GLU A 146 11.98 2.78 11.42
N ASP A 147 12.13 1.53 11.02
CA ASP A 147 12.97 0.60 11.78
C ASP A 147 14.37 1.20 11.85
N ASP A 148 14.80 1.61 13.05
CA ASP A 148 16.18 2.02 13.32
C ASP A 148 17.09 0.83 12.97
N PHE A 149 17.69 0.86 11.77
CA PHE A 149 18.74 -0.04 11.33
C PHE A 149 20.11 0.40 11.84
#